data_AF-A0A496TBA9-F1
#
_entry.id   AF-A0A496TBA9-F1
#
_cell.length_a   1.000
_cell.length_b   1.000
_cell.length_c   1.000
_cell.angle_alpha   90.00
_cell.angle_beta   90.00
_cell.angle_gamma   90.00
#
_symmetry.space_group_name_H-M   'P 1'
#
loop_
_entity.id
_entity.type
_entity.pdbx_description
1 polymer ?
#
loop_
_entity_poly.entity_id
_entity_poly.type
_entity_poly.pdbx_seq_one_letter_code
_entity_poly.pdbx_strand_id
1 'polypeptide(L)'
;MSIFIGKHNRLLIGTSSVIFSLCFVTQLLGRQGQVASAQLIPRKILALYKGSENRTEEVNEIYQLAQLPLNNLGLVVEYADAEQELPTPEEMSEYRGILTWFISDQMKNVRRYRHWLNRILTAGRLPVVMMGHMGAYREYGRKISNLDVLEVKSIFN
;
A
#
# COMPACT_ATOMS: atom_id res chain seq x y z
N MET A 1 70.20 -38.23 -54.38
CA MET A 1 70.05 -36.83 -54.85
C MET A 1 68.88 -36.24 -54.07
N SER A 2 69.06 -35.93 -52.78
CA SER A 2 69.53 -34.65 -52.23
C SER A 2 68.47 -33.54 -52.30
N ILE A 3 68.09 -32.73 -51.31
CA ILE A 3 68.31 -32.46 -49.86
C ILE A 3 67.11 -31.52 -49.48
N PHE A 4 66.48 -31.54 -48.29
CA PHE A 4 66.52 -30.50 -47.21
C PHE A 4 65.35 -30.83 -46.23
N ILE A 5 65.57 -31.12 -44.94
CA ILE A 5 65.63 -30.18 -43.78
C ILE A 5 64.32 -29.37 -43.62
N GLY A 6 63.62 -29.27 -42.49
CA GLY A 6 63.87 -29.64 -41.10
C GLY A 6 62.64 -29.35 -40.22
N LYS A 7 62.66 -29.98 -39.04
CA LYS A 7 62.08 -29.62 -37.73
C LYS A 7 61.28 -28.29 -37.68
N HIS A 8 60.06 -28.31 -37.15
CA HIS A 8 59.64 -27.45 -36.02
C HIS A 8 58.22 -27.79 -35.53
N ASN A 9 58.15 -28.36 -34.32
CA ASN A 9 57.00 -28.31 -33.43
C ASN A 9 56.45 -26.89 -33.33
N ARG A 10 55.14 -26.69 -33.52
CA ARG A 10 54.40 -25.63 -32.82
C ARG A 10 53.00 -26.13 -32.44
N LEU A 11 52.93 -26.60 -31.19
CA LEU A 11 51.74 -26.80 -30.40
C LEU A 11 50.93 -25.49 -30.38
N LEU A 12 49.82 -25.43 -31.12
CA LEU A 12 48.83 -24.35 -31.03
C LEU A 12 47.81 -24.71 -29.95
N ILE A 13 48.24 -24.66 -28.69
CA ILE A 13 47.35 -24.76 -27.53
C ILE A 13 47.81 -23.65 -26.59
N GLY A 14 47.06 -22.56 -26.45
CA GLY A 14 47.49 -21.56 -25.46
C GLY A 14 46.77 -20.23 -25.33
N THR A 15 45.78 -19.87 -26.15
CA THR A 15 45.14 -18.53 -26.01
C THR A 15 43.67 -18.59 -25.63
N SER A 16 42.89 -19.56 -26.14
CA SER A 16 41.45 -19.62 -25.82
C SER A 16 41.14 -20.05 -24.37
N SER A 17 41.99 -20.87 -23.76
CA SER A 17 41.71 -21.44 -22.43
C SER A 17 41.97 -20.44 -21.28
N VAL A 18 42.95 -19.55 -21.44
CA VAL A 18 43.27 -18.53 -20.43
C VAL A 18 42.20 -17.43 -20.39
N ILE A 19 41.67 -17.04 -21.55
CA ILE A 19 40.60 -16.02 -21.66
C ILE A 19 39.29 -16.55 -21.05
N PHE A 20 38.96 -17.82 -21.29
CA PHE A 20 37.78 -18.45 -20.69
C PHE A 20 37.90 -18.58 -19.17
N SER A 21 39.09 -18.93 -18.67
CA SER A 21 39.37 -19.04 -17.23
C SER A 21 39.31 -17.69 -16.51
N LEU A 22 39.81 -16.61 -17.14
CA LEU A 22 39.79 -15.26 -16.55
C LEU A 22 38.36 -14.68 -16.47
N CYS A 23 37.50 -14.97 -17.44
CA CYS A 23 36.07 -14.62 -17.41
C CYS A 23 35.30 -15.40 -16.32
N PHE A 24 35.69 -16.65 -16.03
CA PHE A 24 35.01 -17.45 -15.02
C PHE A 24 35.34 -17.02 -13.59
N VAL A 25 36.61 -16.64 -13.34
CA VAL A 25 37.05 -16.14 -12.02
C VAL A 25 36.45 -14.76 -11.70
N THR A 26 36.24 -13.89 -12.70
CA THR A 26 35.58 -12.59 -12.49
C THR A 26 34.09 -12.70 -12.19
N GLN A 27 33.39 -13.72 -12.70
CA GLN A 27 31.98 -13.95 -12.35
C GLN A 27 31.78 -14.56 -10.95
N LEU A 28 32.79 -15.26 -10.42
CA LEU A 28 32.73 -15.86 -9.09
C LEU A 28 32.99 -14.87 -7.94
N LEU A 29 33.77 -13.80 -8.17
CA LEU A 29 33.98 -12.74 -7.17
C LEU A 29 32.94 -11.62 -7.20
N GLY A 30 32.15 -11.49 -8.28
CA GLY A 30 31.19 -10.40 -8.47
C GLY A 30 29.79 -10.63 -7.90
N ARG A 31 29.52 -11.82 -7.33
CA ARG A 31 28.19 -12.15 -6.80
C ARG A 31 28.02 -11.59 -5.38
N GLN A 32 28.03 -10.26 -5.26
CA GLN A 32 27.45 -9.64 -4.07
C GLN A 32 25.98 -10.05 -4.02
N GLY A 33 25.63 -10.90 -3.06
CA GLY A 33 24.24 -11.22 -2.80
C GLY A 33 23.52 -9.93 -2.48
N GLN A 34 22.60 -9.51 -3.35
CA GLN A 34 21.64 -8.48 -2.98
C GLN A 34 20.89 -9.01 -1.77
N VAL A 35 21.14 -8.42 -0.60
CA VAL A 35 20.30 -8.63 0.57
C VAL A 35 18.95 -8.05 0.19
N ALA A 36 17.97 -8.90 -0.11
CA ALA A 36 16.60 -8.46 -0.32
C ALA A 36 16.17 -7.71 0.94
N SER A 37 15.97 -6.39 0.83
CA SER A 37 15.36 -5.64 1.91
C SER A 37 13.93 -6.14 2.05
N ALA A 38 13.64 -6.92 3.08
CA ALA A 38 12.29 -7.33 3.39
C ALA A 38 11.50 -6.06 3.75
N GLN A 39 10.80 -5.51 2.75
CA GLN A 39 9.95 -4.35 2.98
C GLN A 39 8.76 -4.82 3.83
N LEU A 40 8.67 -4.29 5.05
CA LEU A 40 7.54 -4.55 5.93
C LEU A 40 6.28 -4.04 5.23
N ILE A 41 5.35 -4.97 4.93
CA ILE A 41 4.08 -4.62 4.32
C ILE A 41 3.06 -4.43 5.44
N PRO A 42 2.46 -3.23 5.57
CA PRO A 42 1.39 -2.98 6.53
C PRO A 42 0.27 -4.02 6.43
N ARG A 43 -0.25 -4.44 7.59
CA ARG A 43 -1.37 -5.39 7.70
C ARG A 43 -2.61 -4.78 8.31
N LYS A 44 -2.51 -3.60 8.93
CA LYS A 44 -3.61 -2.93 9.59
C LYS A 44 -4.57 -2.30 8.58
N ILE A 45 -5.87 -2.40 8.82
CA ILE A 45 -6.94 -1.71 8.10
C ILE A 45 -7.64 -0.84 9.12
N LEU A 46 -7.70 0.48 8.85
CA LEU A 46 -8.48 1.38 9.68
C LEU A 46 -9.95 1.26 9.28
N ALA A 47 -10.76 0.71 10.17
CA ALA A 47 -12.19 0.55 10.01
C ALA A 47 -12.95 1.71 10.67
N LEU A 48 -13.69 2.46 9.87
CA LEU A 48 -14.40 3.63 10.33
C LEU A 48 -15.90 3.37 10.44
N TYR A 49 -16.43 3.58 11.65
CA TYR A 49 -17.86 3.64 11.94
C TYR A 49 -18.26 5.07 12.34
N LYS A 50 -19.55 5.34 12.55
CA LYS A 50 -20.02 6.62 13.10
C LYS A 50 -20.80 6.41 14.39
N GLY A 51 -20.39 7.10 15.45
CA GLY A 51 -21.11 7.09 16.72
C GLY A 51 -22.54 7.64 16.59
N SER A 52 -22.77 8.64 15.71
CA SER A 52 -24.12 9.18 15.44
C SER A 52 -25.12 8.18 14.87
N GLU A 53 -24.67 7.02 14.38
CA GLU A 53 -25.53 5.93 13.87
C GLU A 53 -25.80 4.85 14.90
N ASN A 54 -25.56 5.14 16.18
CA ASN A 54 -25.63 4.20 17.31
C ASN A 54 -24.69 3.00 17.12
N ARG A 55 -23.51 3.23 16.51
CA ARG A 55 -22.49 2.21 16.28
C ARG A 55 -21.31 2.37 17.22
N THR A 56 -20.73 1.24 17.57
CA THR A 56 -19.51 1.13 18.38
C THR A 56 -18.51 0.25 17.63
N GLU A 57 -17.30 0.12 18.15
CA GLU A 57 -16.29 -0.82 17.65
C GLU A 57 -16.81 -2.26 17.53
N GLU A 58 -17.55 -2.74 18.53
CA GLU A 58 -18.08 -4.11 18.59
C GLU A 58 -19.43 -4.26 17.86
N VAL A 59 -20.06 -3.14 17.49
CA VAL A 59 -21.39 -3.12 16.87
C VAL A 59 -21.39 -2.18 15.67
N ASN A 60 -20.89 -2.67 14.54
CA ASN A 60 -20.96 -2.02 13.23
C ASN A 60 -20.90 -3.05 12.08
N GLU A 61 -21.19 -2.63 10.85
CA GLU A 61 -21.20 -3.50 9.67
C GLU A 61 -19.82 -4.12 9.39
N ILE A 62 -18.73 -3.38 9.62
CA ILE A 62 -17.38 -3.85 9.37
C ILE A 62 -17.04 -4.99 10.34
N TYR A 63 -17.36 -4.82 11.63
CA TYR A 63 -17.19 -5.85 12.66
C TYR A 63 -17.98 -7.11 12.34
N GLN A 64 -19.25 -6.95 11.96
CA GLN A 64 -20.15 -8.09 11.72
C GLN A 64 -19.86 -8.82 10.41
N LEU A 65 -19.43 -8.12 9.35
CA LEU A 65 -19.40 -8.67 7.99
C LEU A 65 -18.01 -8.73 7.37
N ALA A 66 -17.10 -7.82 7.72
CA ALA A 66 -15.80 -7.69 7.04
C ALA A 66 -14.61 -8.14 7.89
N GLN A 67 -14.68 -8.05 9.22
CA GLN A 67 -13.57 -8.42 10.10
C GLN A 67 -13.10 -9.86 9.87
N LEU A 68 -14.03 -10.82 9.86
CA LEU A 68 -13.68 -12.23 9.69
C LEU A 68 -13.01 -12.50 8.33
N PRO A 69 -13.56 -12.06 7.18
CA PRO A 69 -12.87 -12.16 5.90
C PRO A 69 -11.49 -11.48 5.87
N LEU A 70 -11.37 -10.25 6.41
CA LEU A 70 -10.12 -9.51 6.43
C LEU A 70 -9.05 -10.23 7.28
N ASN A 71 -9.44 -10.75 8.44
CA ASN A 71 -8.57 -11.55 9.29
C ASN A 71 -8.10 -12.84 8.60
N ASN A 72 -8.98 -13.52 7.85
CA ASN A 72 -8.63 -14.70 7.05
C ASN A 72 -7.63 -14.38 5.92
N LEU A 73 -7.60 -13.15 5.43
CA LEU A 73 -6.59 -12.65 4.49
C LEU A 73 -5.29 -12.23 5.18
N GLY A 74 -5.19 -12.41 6.50
CA GLY A 74 -4.05 -12.00 7.31
C GLY A 74 -3.99 -10.48 7.55
N LEU A 75 -5.07 -9.73 7.33
CA LEU A 75 -5.14 -8.33 7.73
C LEU A 75 -5.57 -8.22 9.20
N VAL A 76 -5.32 -7.07 9.81
CA VAL A 76 -5.73 -6.74 11.18
C VAL A 76 -6.65 -5.54 11.10
N VAL A 77 -7.83 -5.62 11.71
CA VAL A 77 -8.79 -4.51 11.71
C VAL A 77 -8.66 -3.73 13.01
N GLU A 78 -8.45 -2.42 12.90
CA GLU A 78 -8.51 -1.48 14.04
C GLU A 78 -9.64 -0.49 13.79
N TYR A 79 -10.43 -0.20 14.83
CA TYR A 79 -11.63 0.62 14.70
C TYR A 79 -11.42 2.04 15.21
N ALA A 80 -12.04 2.99 14.52
CA ALA A 80 -12.18 4.36 15.01
C ALA A 80 -13.54 4.95 14.64
N ASP A 81 -14.05 5.84 15.49
CA ASP A 81 -15.22 6.65 15.17
C ASP A 81 -14.81 7.80 14.24
N ALA A 82 -15.38 7.83 13.03
CA ALA A 82 -15.13 8.85 12.03
C ALA A 82 -15.49 10.27 12.47
N GLU A 83 -16.33 10.40 13.51
CA GLU A 83 -16.77 11.68 14.06
C GLU A 83 -15.87 12.21 15.20
N GLN A 84 -14.85 11.44 15.58
CA GLN A 84 -13.89 11.77 16.64
C GLN A 84 -12.52 12.19 16.05
N GLU A 85 -11.51 12.22 16.90
CA GLU A 85 -10.12 12.38 16.47
C GLU A 85 -9.65 11.12 15.72
N LEU A 86 -8.98 11.34 14.58
CA LEU A 86 -8.50 10.29 13.68
C LEU A 86 -6.97 10.38 13.55
N PRO A 87 -6.29 9.27 13.25
CA PRO A 87 -4.83 9.24 13.15
C PRO A 87 -4.29 10.24 12.13
N THR A 88 -3.10 10.78 12.39
CA THR A 88 -2.42 11.69 11.46
C THR A 88 -1.93 10.94 10.21
N PRO A 89 -1.63 11.65 9.10
CA PRO A 89 -1.06 11.00 7.91
C PRO A 89 0.21 10.19 8.18
N GLU A 90 1.01 10.60 9.16
CA GLU A 90 2.23 9.91 9.59
C GLU A 90 1.89 8.60 10.31
N GLU A 91 0.94 8.61 11.25
CA GLU A 91 0.42 7.41 11.93
C GLU A 91 -0.24 6.45 10.93
N MET A 92 -0.86 6.99 9.87
CA MET A 92 -1.46 6.20 8.80
C MET A 92 -0.47 5.36 8.00
N SER A 93 0.85 5.59 8.14
CA SER A 93 1.88 4.74 7.52
C SER A 93 1.92 3.30 8.04
N GLU A 94 1.35 3.04 9.22
CA GLU A 94 1.19 1.69 9.78
C GLU A 94 0.02 0.91 9.14
N TYR A 95 -0.83 1.60 8.38
CA TYR A 95 -2.03 1.04 7.78
C TYR A 95 -1.85 0.75 6.30
N ARG A 96 -2.49 -0.34 5.87
CA ARG A 96 -2.53 -0.78 4.48
C ARG A 96 -3.66 -0.10 3.69
N GLY A 97 -4.68 0.40 4.39
CA GLY A 97 -5.88 0.94 3.78
C GLY A 97 -6.91 1.38 4.81
N ILE A 98 -7.95 2.06 4.32
CA ILE A 98 -9.11 2.48 5.09
C ILE A 98 -10.34 1.75 4.56
N LEU A 99 -11.20 1.27 5.46
CA LEU A 99 -12.52 0.75 5.16
C LEU A 99 -13.57 1.57 5.91
N THR A 100 -14.50 2.17 5.18
CA THR A 100 -15.68 2.82 5.77
C THR A 100 -16.92 2.00 5.50
N TRP A 101 -17.86 1.97 6.45
CA TRP A 101 -19.20 1.44 6.20
C TRP A 101 -20.21 2.24 7.00
N PHE A 102 -20.93 3.14 6.31
CA PHE A 102 -21.86 4.08 6.93
C PHE A 102 -23.30 3.83 6.46
N ILE A 103 -24.26 4.13 7.35
CA ILE A 103 -25.70 3.91 7.11
C ILE A 103 -26.37 5.12 6.45
N SER A 104 -25.80 6.32 6.63
CA SER A 104 -26.35 7.57 6.14
C SER A 104 -25.28 8.48 5.55
N ASP A 105 -25.74 9.43 4.76
CA ASP A 105 -24.91 10.47 4.13
C ASP A 105 -24.50 11.60 5.08
N GLN A 106 -25.05 11.63 6.30
CA GLN A 106 -24.81 12.67 7.29
C GLN A 106 -23.62 12.33 8.19
N MET A 107 -22.92 13.34 8.66
CA MET A 107 -21.84 13.17 9.64
C MET A 107 -21.75 14.39 10.55
N LYS A 108 -21.49 14.18 11.84
CA LYS A 108 -21.11 15.26 12.76
C LYS A 108 -19.68 15.73 12.45
N ASN A 109 -19.45 17.03 12.46
CA ASN A 109 -18.17 17.65 12.14
C ASN A 109 -17.66 17.26 10.75
N VAL A 110 -18.55 17.23 9.75
CA VAL A 110 -18.25 16.75 8.39
C VAL A 110 -17.00 17.39 7.77
N ARG A 111 -16.77 18.68 8.05
CA ARG A 111 -15.58 19.42 7.55
C ARG A 111 -14.27 18.84 8.08
N ARG A 112 -14.24 18.41 9.35
CA ARG A 112 -13.05 17.79 9.97
C ARG A 112 -12.70 16.49 9.27
N TYR A 113 -13.69 15.61 9.10
CA TYR A 113 -13.51 14.33 8.41
C TYR A 113 -13.07 14.52 6.96
N ARG A 114 -13.73 15.42 6.20
CA ARG A 114 -13.36 15.74 4.81
C ARG A 114 -11.91 16.23 4.71
N HIS A 115 -11.51 17.13 5.61
CA HIS A 115 -10.16 17.65 5.64
C HIS A 115 -9.14 16.54 5.96
N TRP A 116 -9.44 15.69 6.95
CA TRP A 116 -8.63 14.51 7.27
C TRP A 116 -8.48 13.58 6.07
N LEU A 117 -9.59 13.20 5.44
CA LEU A 117 -9.58 12.29 4.28
C LEU A 117 -8.77 12.86 3.13
N ASN A 118 -8.93 14.15 2.83
CA ASN A 118 -8.14 14.83 1.82
C ASN A 118 -6.63 14.80 2.14
N ARG A 119 -6.25 14.99 3.42
CA ARG A 119 -4.84 14.86 3.84
C ARG A 119 -4.31 13.46 3.63
N ILE A 120 -5.09 12.41 3.92
CA ILE A 120 -4.66 11.03 3.67
C ILE A 120 -4.47 10.76 2.18
N LEU A 121 -5.45 11.14 1.36
CA LEU A 121 -5.41 10.92 -0.09
C LEU A 121 -4.27 11.66 -0.78
N THR A 122 -3.86 12.81 -0.24
CA THR A 122 -2.76 13.63 -0.78
C THR A 122 -1.38 13.26 -0.21
N ALA A 123 -1.29 12.73 1.01
CA ALA A 123 -0.03 12.35 1.65
C ALA A 123 0.57 11.03 1.11
N GLY A 124 -0.26 10.15 0.54
CA GLY A 124 0.20 8.88 -0.02
C GLY A 124 -0.93 8.10 -0.69
N ARG A 125 -0.58 7.12 -1.53
CA ARG A 125 -1.58 6.25 -2.20
C ARG A 125 -2.12 5.18 -1.24
N LEU A 126 -2.78 5.61 -0.17
CA LEU A 126 -3.49 4.69 0.71
C LEU A 126 -4.85 4.34 0.07
N PRO A 127 -5.16 3.06 -0.18
CA PRO A 127 -6.45 2.68 -0.73
C PRO A 127 -7.56 2.95 0.29
N VAL A 128 -8.66 3.55 -0.18
CA VAL A 128 -9.87 3.80 0.60
C VAL A 128 -11.02 3.05 -0.04
N VAL A 129 -11.64 2.15 0.73
CA VAL A 129 -12.84 1.40 0.32
C VAL A 129 -14.02 1.94 1.10
N MET A 130 -15.09 2.30 0.38
CA MET A 130 -16.32 2.83 0.97
C MET A 130 -17.48 1.89 0.71
N MET A 131 -18.10 1.40 1.78
CA MET A 131 -19.24 0.49 1.75
C MET A 131 -20.51 1.18 2.26
N GLY A 132 -21.65 0.78 1.71
CA GLY A 132 -22.94 1.41 2.05
C GLY A 132 -23.00 2.84 1.53
N HIS A 133 -23.24 3.80 2.42
CA HIS A 133 -23.18 5.21 2.08
C HIS A 133 -21.74 5.71 2.16
N MET A 134 -21.38 6.61 1.24
CA MET A 134 -20.12 7.35 1.28
C MET A 134 -19.85 7.99 2.65
N GLY A 135 -20.93 8.39 3.35
CA GLY A 135 -20.88 9.19 4.57
C GLY A 135 -20.26 10.55 4.31
N ALA A 136 -20.42 11.45 5.28
CA ALA A 136 -19.82 12.79 5.19
C ALA A 136 -20.21 13.62 3.96
N TYR A 137 -21.39 13.38 3.37
CA TYR A 137 -21.93 14.21 2.29
C TYR A 137 -22.56 15.50 2.81
N ARG A 138 -23.00 15.52 4.07
CA ARG A 138 -23.49 16.73 4.72
C ARG A 138 -23.35 16.63 6.22
N GLU A 139 -23.53 17.76 6.88
CA GLU A 139 -23.63 17.76 8.34
C GLU A 139 -24.90 17.08 8.82
N TYR A 140 -24.78 16.44 9.98
CA TYR A 140 -25.90 15.98 10.76
C TYR A 140 -26.97 17.07 10.97
N GLY A 141 -28.24 16.70 10.77
CA GLY A 141 -29.39 17.60 10.90
C GLY A 141 -29.56 18.68 9.81
N ARG A 142 -28.62 18.85 8.88
CA ARG A 142 -28.70 19.88 7.83
C ARG A 142 -29.23 19.33 6.51
N LYS A 143 -29.98 20.12 5.72
CA LYS A 143 -30.29 19.78 4.31
C LYS A 143 -29.04 19.87 3.44
N ILE A 144 -29.00 19.10 2.35
CA ILE A 144 -27.93 19.15 1.34
C ILE A 144 -27.85 20.55 0.74
N SER A 145 -26.63 21.07 0.58
CA SER A 145 -26.34 22.33 -0.11
C SER A 145 -25.44 22.12 -1.33
N ASN A 146 -25.41 23.08 -2.27
CA ASN A 146 -24.49 23.03 -3.42
C ASN A 146 -23.02 23.03 -2.99
N LEU A 147 -22.69 23.66 -1.86
CA LEU A 147 -21.33 23.66 -1.31
C LEU A 147 -20.88 22.25 -0.93
N ASP A 148 -21.79 21.43 -0.37
CA ASP A 148 -21.51 20.04 -0.04
C ASP A 148 -21.14 19.21 -1.28
N VAL A 149 -21.89 19.41 -2.37
CA VAL A 149 -21.62 18.74 -3.66
C VAL A 149 -20.23 19.08 -4.18
N LEU A 150 -19.86 20.37 -4.11
CA LEU A 150 -18.57 20.88 -4.60
C LEU A 150 -17.39 20.40 -3.76
N GLU A 151 -17.51 20.47 -2.42
CA GLU A 151 -16.47 19.98 -1.51
C GLU A 151 -16.22 18.48 -1.70
N VAL A 152 -17.28 17.67 -1.74
CA VAL A 152 -17.15 16.23 -1.97
C VAL A 152 -16.49 15.95 -3.32
N LYS A 153 -16.92 16.61 -4.40
CA LYS A 153 -16.33 16.43 -5.73
C LYS A 153 -14.83 16.76 -5.75
N SER A 154 -14.39 17.75 -4.97
CA SER A 154 -12.97 18.13 -4.91
C SER A 154 -12.06 17.09 -4.24
N ILE A 155 -12.62 16.17 -3.44
CA ILE A 155 -11.84 15.12 -2.76
C ILE A 155 -11.50 13.95 -3.70
N PHE A 156 -12.32 13.71 -4.73
CA PHE A 156 -12.20 12.54 -5.62
C PHE A 156 -11.79 12.89 -7.06
N ASN A 157 -11.60 14.17 -7.36
CA ASN A 157 -11.14 14.67 -8.66
C ASN A 157 -9.65 15.03 -8.60
#